data_AF-A0A389LW21-F1
#
_entry.id   AF-A0A389LW21-F1
#
_cell.length_a   1.000
_cell.length_b   1.000
_cell.length_c   1.000
_cell.angle_alpha   90.00
_cell.angle_beta   90.00
_cell.angle_gamma   90.00
#
_symmetry.space_group_name_H-M   'P 1'
#
loop_
_entity.id
_entity.type
_entity.pdbx_description
1 polymer ?
#
loop_
_entity_poly.entity_id
_entity_poly.type
_entity_poly.pdbx_seq_one_letter_code
_entity_poly.pdbx_strand_id
1 'polypeptide(L)'
;MNIQDSISEHSISIEIRHSYNFAYRNLWLSVECSGPEGYTSNDLMNCELADASGEWFGSGISLRAQSFIYKSSIKYPRKGRYIYTIRHGMRNDVLHGISDIGLLVKSASEK
;
A
#
# COMPACT_ATOMS: atom_id res chain seq x y z
N MET A 1 0.38 -13.31 3.57
CA MET A 1 1.01 -13.93 2.38
C MET A 1 1.91 -15.09 2.83
N ASN A 2 2.00 -16.16 2.06
CA ASN A 2 2.91 -17.27 2.36
C ASN A 2 3.97 -17.39 1.27
N ILE A 3 5.24 -17.22 1.63
CA ILE A 3 6.38 -17.20 0.71
C ILE A 3 7.02 -18.58 0.66
N GLN A 4 7.06 -19.18 -0.53
CA GLN A 4 7.58 -20.54 -0.75
C GLN A 4 9.06 -20.56 -1.18
N ASP A 5 9.60 -19.42 -1.60
CA ASP A 5 10.99 -19.28 -2.01
C ASP A 5 11.54 -17.89 -1.62
N SER A 6 12.85 -17.83 -1.32
CA SER A 6 13.53 -16.60 -0.89
C SER A 6 14.44 -16.00 -1.99
N ILE A 7 14.36 -16.52 -3.20
CA ILE A 7 15.19 -16.13 -4.35
C ILE A 7 14.42 -15.18 -5.26
N SER A 8 13.13 -15.45 -5.47
CA SER A 8 12.23 -14.66 -6.29
C SER A 8 12.06 -13.26 -5.74
N GLU A 9 12.20 -12.30 -6.64
CA GLU A 9 11.94 -10.90 -6.33
C GLU A 9 10.45 -10.62 -6.35
N HIS A 10 10.03 -9.73 -5.46
CA HIS A 10 8.66 -9.30 -5.33
C HIS A 10 8.60 -7.78 -5.37
N SER A 11 7.53 -7.28 -5.99
CA SER A 11 7.15 -5.87 -5.96
C SER A 11 5.84 -5.74 -5.21
N ILE A 12 5.79 -4.77 -4.30
CA ILE A 12 4.65 -4.51 -3.43
C ILE A 12 4.19 -3.08 -3.68
N SER A 13 2.91 -2.93 -3.96
CA SER A 13 2.24 -1.65 -4.08
C SER A 13 1.05 -1.57 -3.13
N ILE A 14 0.75 -0.35 -2.66
CA ILE A 14 -0.51 -0.03 -2.01
C ILE A 14 -1.47 0.51 -3.07
N GLU A 15 -2.63 -0.12 -3.18
CA GLU A 15 -3.71 0.29 -4.07
C GLU A 15 -4.73 1.09 -3.26
N ILE A 16 -4.99 2.33 -3.66
CA ILE A 16 -5.96 3.20 -2.97
C ILE A 16 -7.08 3.53 -3.95
N ARG A 17 -8.33 3.40 -3.48
CA ARG A 17 -9.50 3.96 -4.15
C ARG A 17 -10.20 4.96 -3.24
N HIS A 18 -10.46 6.15 -3.77
CA HIS A 18 -11.18 7.18 -3.05
C HIS A 18 -12.20 7.89 -3.95
N SER A 19 -13.20 8.49 -3.32
CA SER A 19 -14.18 9.37 -3.97
C SER A 19 -13.74 10.82 -3.85
N TYR A 20 -14.50 11.70 -4.51
CA TYR A 20 -14.34 13.16 -4.41
C TYR A 20 -14.66 13.73 -3.02
N ASN A 21 -15.26 12.94 -2.12
CA ASN A 21 -15.58 13.37 -0.76
C ASN A 21 -14.40 13.25 0.21
N PHE A 22 -13.26 12.70 -0.22
CA PHE A 22 -12.07 12.65 0.61
C PHE A 22 -11.50 14.06 0.79
N ALA A 23 -11.38 14.51 2.05
CA ALA A 23 -11.11 15.92 2.36
C ALA A 23 -9.64 16.33 2.28
N TYR A 24 -8.72 15.41 2.00
CA TYR A 24 -7.27 15.64 2.06
C TYR A 24 -6.62 15.34 0.72
N ARG A 25 -5.57 16.09 0.38
CA ARG A 25 -4.77 15.83 -0.84
C ARG A 25 -3.88 14.61 -0.74
N ASN A 26 -3.64 14.11 0.46
CA ASN A 26 -2.76 13.00 0.71
C ASN A 26 -3.27 12.11 1.84
N LEU A 27 -2.83 10.86 1.84
CA LEU A 27 -3.15 9.86 2.83
C LEU A 27 -1.85 9.31 3.42
N TRP A 28 -1.67 9.48 4.72
CA TRP A 28 -0.55 8.87 5.44
C TRP A 28 -0.90 7.47 5.88
N LEU A 29 -0.03 6.51 5.55
CA LEU A 29 -0.16 5.10 5.91
C LEU A 29 1.09 4.61 6.62
N SER A 30 0.93 3.84 7.69
CA SER A 30 1.96 2.99 8.26
C SER A 30 1.75 1.57 7.73
N VAL A 31 2.81 1.00 7.16
CA VAL A 31 2.84 -0.36 6.65
C VAL A 31 3.80 -1.17 7.52
N GLU A 32 3.22 -2.05 8.32
CA GLU A 32 3.95 -3.01 9.15
C GLU A 32 3.98 -4.37 8.47
N CYS A 33 5.15 -5.00 8.45
CA CYS A 33 5.32 -6.37 8.00
C CYS A 33 5.94 -7.17 9.13
N SER A 34 5.31 -8.29 9.51
CA SER A 34 5.90 -9.29 10.39
C SER A 34 6.06 -10.60 9.65
N GLY A 35 7.19 -11.26 9.84
CA GLY A 35 7.57 -12.51 9.17
C GLY A 35 8.15 -13.54 10.12
N PRO A 36 8.62 -14.67 9.57
CA PRO A 36 9.28 -15.73 10.35
C PRO A 36 10.54 -15.23 11.07
N GLU A 37 10.95 -15.93 12.12
CA GLU A 37 12.20 -15.68 12.86
C GLU A 37 12.31 -14.25 13.43
N GLY A 38 11.18 -13.61 13.74
CA GLY A 38 11.17 -12.25 14.29
C GLY A 38 11.46 -11.16 13.28
N TYR A 39 11.40 -11.44 11.98
CA TYR A 39 11.48 -10.39 10.95
C TYR A 39 10.35 -9.38 11.15
N THR A 40 10.71 -8.11 11.28
CA THR A 40 9.76 -7.00 11.34
C THR A 40 10.26 -5.82 10.53
N SER A 41 9.35 -5.14 9.82
CA SER A 41 9.59 -3.81 9.27
C SER A 41 8.38 -2.92 9.53
N ASN A 42 8.61 -1.63 9.76
CA ASN A 42 7.57 -0.61 9.83
C ASN A 42 8.05 0.57 8.97
N ASP A 43 7.24 0.93 7.99
CA ASP A 43 7.51 2.06 7.11
C ASP A 43 6.32 3.03 7.11
N LEU A 44 6.59 4.32 6.92
CA LEU A 44 5.58 5.35 6.76
C LEU A 44 5.55 5.81 5.30
N MET A 45 4.36 5.82 4.71
CA MET A 45 4.12 6.25 3.34
C MET A 45 3.23 7.49 3.30
N ASN A 46 3.64 8.48 2.51
CA ASN A 46 2.79 9.59 2.11
C ASN A 46 2.23 9.31 0.71
N CYS A 47 0.95 9.00 0.62
CA CYS A 47 0.26 8.77 -0.65
C CYS A 47 -0.39 10.08 -1.11
N GLU A 48 0.23 10.79 -2.03
CA GLU A 48 -0.33 12.00 -2.65
C GLU A 48 -1.43 11.60 -3.66
N LEU A 49 -2.67 12.02 -3.37
CA LEU A 49 -3.88 11.72 -4.13
C LEU A 49 -4.35 12.90 -4.99
N ALA A 50 -3.94 14.12 -4.66
CA ALA A 50 -4.20 15.32 -5.45
C ALA A 50 -2.98 16.25 -5.48
N ASP A 51 -2.93 17.08 -6.52
CA ASP A 51 -1.93 18.13 -6.64
C ASP A 51 -2.22 19.34 -5.74
N ALA A 52 -1.33 20.34 -5.76
CA ALA A 52 -1.48 21.54 -4.93
C ALA A 52 -2.75 22.36 -5.21
N SER A 53 -3.29 22.29 -6.43
CA SER A 53 -4.53 22.95 -6.83
C SER A 53 -5.79 22.20 -6.37
N GLY A 54 -5.64 20.93 -5.99
CA GLY A 54 -6.73 20.06 -5.55
C GLY A 54 -7.23 19.11 -6.64
N GLU A 55 -6.59 19.09 -7.81
CA GLU A 55 -6.93 18.16 -8.87
C GLU A 55 -6.48 16.75 -8.49
N TRP A 56 -7.42 15.80 -8.51
CA TRP A 56 -7.18 14.42 -8.11
C TRP A 56 -6.36 13.67 -9.17
N PHE A 57 -5.33 12.98 -8.70
CA PHE A 57 -4.61 11.98 -9.46
C PHE A 57 -5.43 10.69 -9.63
N GLY A 58 -4.85 9.72 -10.34
CA GLY A 58 -5.47 8.43 -10.56
C GLY A 58 -6.56 8.44 -11.65
N SER A 59 -7.24 7.31 -11.78
CA SER A 59 -8.21 7.08 -12.86
C SER A 59 -9.49 6.41 -12.34
N GLY A 60 -10.57 6.54 -13.12
CA GLY A 60 -11.88 5.96 -12.80
C GLY A 60 -13.01 6.99 -12.92
N ILE A 61 -14.25 6.50 -12.92
CA ILE A 61 -15.46 7.31 -13.19
C ILE A 61 -16.00 7.92 -11.89
N SER A 62 -16.39 7.10 -10.93
CA SER A 62 -16.95 7.53 -9.64
C SER A 62 -15.92 7.54 -8.50
N LEU A 63 -14.92 6.67 -8.61
CA LEU A 63 -13.79 6.57 -7.70
C LEU A 63 -12.50 6.80 -8.49
N ARG A 64 -11.53 7.43 -7.84
CA ARG A 64 -10.16 7.57 -8.31
C ARG A 64 -9.33 6.46 -7.71
N ALA A 65 -8.71 5.67 -8.57
CA ALA A 65 -7.83 4.57 -8.23
C ALA A 65 -6.37 4.94 -8.55
N GLN A 66 -5.47 4.66 -7.62
CA GLN A 66 -4.05 4.91 -7.75
C GLN A 66 -3.22 3.84 -7.05
N SER A 67 -2.09 3.49 -7.68
CA SER A 67 -1.10 2.55 -7.15
C SER A 67 0.12 3.31 -6.65
N PHE A 68 0.56 3.00 -5.44
CA PHE A 68 1.76 3.56 -4.82
C PHE A 68 2.77 2.45 -4.59
N ILE A 69 3.93 2.53 -5.22
CA ILE A 69 5.01 1.56 -5.02
C ILE A 69 5.49 1.68 -3.57
N TYR A 70 5.37 0.59 -2.82
CA TYR A 70 5.87 0.50 -1.45
C TYR A 70 7.30 -0.07 -1.43
N LYS A 71 7.51 -1.22 -2.08
CA LYS A 71 8.84 -1.86 -2.22
C LYS A 71 8.95 -2.51 -3.59
N SER A 72 10.06 -2.31 -4.28
CA SER A 72 10.32 -2.91 -5.60
C SER A 72 11.51 -3.86 -5.56
N SER A 73 11.42 -4.97 -6.29
CA SER A 73 12.52 -5.95 -6.44
C SER A 73 13.11 -6.44 -5.12
N ILE A 74 12.25 -6.66 -4.12
CA ILE A 74 12.70 -7.16 -2.82
C ILE A 74 12.72 -8.68 -2.78
N LYS A 75 13.67 -9.24 -2.04
CA LYS A 75 13.69 -10.66 -1.68
C LYS A 75 13.27 -10.80 -0.23
N TYR A 76 12.35 -11.72 0.02
CA TYR A 76 12.00 -12.07 1.39
C TYR A 76 13.17 -12.82 2.04
N PRO A 77 13.61 -12.43 3.24
CA PRO A 77 14.81 -12.99 3.86
C PRO A 77 14.66 -14.48 4.21
N ARG A 78 13.42 -14.93 4.43
CA ARG A 78 13.06 -16.30 4.78
C ARG A 78 11.77 -16.73 4.11
N LYS A 79 11.63 -18.03 3.89
CA LYS A 79 10.36 -18.66 3.50
C LYS A 79 9.40 -18.67 4.70
N GLY A 80 8.10 -18.59 4.43
CA GLY A 80 7.07 -18.69 5.45
C GLY A 80 6.03 -17.58 5.38
N ARG A 81 5.25 -17.45 6.46
CA ARG A 81 4.10 -16.55 6.53
C ARG A 81 4.56 -15.13 6.88
N TYR A 82 4.22 -14.18 6.00
CA TYR A 82 4.33 -12.75 6.24
C TYR A 82 2.95 -12.13 6.40
N ILE A 83 2.80 -11.27 7.41
CA ILE A 83 1.57 -10.55 7.74
C ILE A 83 1.84 -9.07 7.54
N TYR A 84 1.07 -8.46 6.65
CA TYR A 84 1.08 -7.01 6.46
C TYR A 84 -0.09 -6.39 7.22
N THR A 85 0.20 -5.36 7.98
CA THR A 85 -0.81 -4.54 8.66
C THR A 85 -0.66 -3.11 8.17
N ILE A 86 -1.75 -2.57 7.60
CA ILE A 86 -1.79 -1.20 7.09
C ILE A 86 -2.68 -0.39 8.03
N ARG A 87 -2.17 0.74 8.52
CA ARG A 87 -2.91 1.68 9.39
C ARG A 87 -2.79 3.09 8.83
N HIS A 88 -3.86 3.88 8.89
CA HIS A 88 -3.73 5.30 8.53
C HIS A 88 -3.16 6.12 9.69
N GLY A 89 -2.31 7.09 9.36
CA GLY A 89 -1.75 8.08 10.28
C GLY A 89 -2.48 9.42 10.26
N MET A 90 -3.73 9.44 9.80
CA MET A 90 -4.55 10.66 9.69
C MET A 90 -5.14 11.06 11.06
N ARG A 91 -5.50 12.33 11.19
CA ARG A 91 -6.09 12.90 12.43
C ARG A 91 -7.51 12.41 12.72
N ASN A 92 -8.25 12.03 11.68
CA ASN A 92 -9.62 11.56 11.79
C ASN A 92 -9.64 10.04 11.89
N ASP A 93 -10.42 9.51 12.83
CA ASP A 93 -10.57 8.06 13.02
C ASP A 93 -11.32 7.40 11.86
N VAL A 94 -12.26 8.12 11.25
CA VAL A 94 -13.02 7.67 10.09
C VAL A 94 -12.65 8.52 8.88
N LEU A 95 -12.12 7.87 7.84
CA LEU A 95 -11.72 8.50 6.60
C LEU A 95 -12.86 8.47 5.59
N HIS A 96 -13.78 9.43 5.71
CA HIS A 96 -14.85 9.59 4.73
C HIS A 96 -14.28 9.78 3.32
N GLY A 97 -14.81 9.02 2.37
CA GLY A 97 -14.41 9.09 0.98
C GLY A 97 -13.28 8.15 0.59
N ILE A 98 -12.58 7.50 1.52
CA ILE A 98 -11.74 6.33 1.20
C ILE A 98 -12.67 5.12 1.03
N SER A 99 -12.62 4.50 -0.14
CA SER A 99 -13.40 3.30 -0.46
C SER A 99 -12.59 2.04 -0.15
N ASP A 100 -11.32 2.02 -0.57
CA ASP A 100 -10.49 0.83 -0.46
C ASP A 100 -9.03 1.17 -0.23
N ILE A 101 -8.38 0.31 0.56
CA ILE A 101 -6.92 0.23 0.69
C ILE A 101 -6.55 -1.24 0.49
N GLY A 102 -5.77 -1.53 -0.54
CA GLY A 102 -5.33 -2.86 -0.93
C GLY A 102 -3.81 -2.98 -0.92
N LEU A 103 -3.35 -4.22 -0.78
CA LEU A 103 -1.95 -4.58 -0.96
C LEU A 103 -1.83 -5.45 -2.21
N LEU A 104 -1.14 -4.95 -3.23
CA LEU A 104 -0.82 -5.72 -4.43
C LEU A 104 0.60 -6.23 -4.33
N VAL A 105 0.77 -7.56 -4.34
CA VAL A 105 2.08 -8.20 -4.38
C VAL A 105 2.22 -8.94 -5.69
N LYS A 106 3.26 -8.60 -6.46
CA LYS A 106 3.62 -9.28 -7.71
C LYS A 106 4.94 -10.01 -7.54
N SER A 107 4.99 -11.26 -7.95
CA SER A 107 6.25 -12.00 -8.06
C SER A 107 6.89 -11.74 -9.44
N ALA A 108 8.21 -11.66 -9.52
CA ALA A 108 8.92 -11.52 -10.80
C ALA A 108 8.75 -12.76 -11.71
N SER A 109 8.31 -13.90 -11.15
CA SER A 109 7.98 -15.13 -11.86
C SER A 109 6.61 -15.11 -12.56
N GLU A 110 5.72 -14.19 -12.20
CA GLU A 110 4.41 -14.04 -12.83
C GLU A 110 4.47 -12.94 -13.89
N LYS A 111 4.54 -13.36 -15.16
CA LYS A 111 4.35 -12.51 -16.33
C LYS A 111 2.91 -12.54 -16.79
#